data_AF-A0A511AS15-F1
#
_entry.id   AF-A0A511AS15-F1
#
_cell.length_a   1.000
_cell.length_b   1.000
_cell.length_c   1.000
_cell.angle_alpha   90.00
_cell.angle_beta   90.00
_cell.angle_gamma   90.00
#
_symmetry.space_group_name_H-M   'P 1'
#
loop_
_entity.id
_entity.type
_entity.pdbx_description
1 polymer ?
#
loop_
_entity_poly.entity_id
_entity_poly.type
_entity_poly.pdbx_seq_one_letter_code
_entity_poly.pdbx_strand_id
1 'polypeptide(L)' 'MGTAKLRKQGRSVVVTIPSSEAKTLDLTPEYFVKFNEHGTIMLIPKLDNPFKHAKPGEYYEEDIWTDIQPTGIEVW' A
#
# COMPACT_ATOMS: atom_id res chain seq x y z
N MET A 1 0.09 21.81 -5.48
CA MET A 1 0.18 21.07 -6.75
C MET A 1 1.56 21.32 -7.32
N GLY A 2 2.37 20.27 -7.45
CA GLY A 2 3.76 20.35 -7.87
C GLY A 2 3.96 20.17 -9.37
N THR A 3 5.19 20.35 -9.84
CA THR A 3 5.59 19.91 -11.18
C THR A 3 6.76 18.94 -11.05
N ALA A 4 6.71 17.86 -11.83
CA ALA A 4 7.77 16.86 -11.90
C ALA A 4 8.33 16.81 -13.32
N LYS A 5 9.64 16.58 -13.47
CA LYS A 5 10.26 16.42 -14.78
C LYS A 5 10.37 14.94 -15.13
N LEU A 6 9.91 14.59 -16.33
CA LEU A 6 10.17 13.30 -16.96
C LEU A 6 11.42 13.39 -17.81
N ARG A 7 12.27 12.37 -17.73
CA ARG A 7 13.45 12.25 -18.59
C ARG A 7 13.60 10.81 -19.09
N LYS A 8 14.02 10.66 -20.35
CA LYS A 8 14.38 9.35 -20.90
C LYS A 8 15.81 9.01 -20.47
N GLN A 9 16.00 7.82 -19.92
CA GLN A 9 17.30 7.29 -19.53
C GLN A 9 17.45 5.89 -20.13
N GLY A 10 18.19 5.82 -21.25
CA GLY A 10 18.30 4.58 -22.04
C GLY A 10 16.94 4.12 -22.58
N ARG A 11 16.53 2.92 -22.17
CA ARG A 11 15.22 2.31 -22.51
C ARG A 11 14.12 2.60 -21.48
N SER A 12 14.41 3.43 -20.47
CA SER A 12 13.51 3.71 -19.36
C SER A 12 13.11 5.19 -19.30
N VAL A 13 12.01 5.48 -18.62
CA VAL A 13 11.59 6.85 -18.26
C VAL A 13 11.75 7.02 -16.76
N VAL A 14 12.32 8.15 -16.35
CA VAL A 14 12.52 8.52 -14.95
C VAL A 14 11.69 9.75 -14.64
N VAL A 15 10.92 9.67 -13.57
CA VAL A 15 10.18 10.80 -12.99
C VAL A 15 10.99 11.32 -11.81
N THR A 16 11.30 12.61 -11.80
CA THR A 16 11.96 13.26 -10.65
C THR A 16 10.91 13.94 -9.79
N ILE A 17 10.69 13.41 -8.58
CA ILE A 17 9.80 14.01 -7.57
C ILE A 17 10.66 14.90 -6.66
N PRO A 18 10.31 16.20 -6.49
CA PRO A 18 11.02 17.07 -5.57
C PRO A 18 10.98 16.53 -4.13
N SER A 19 12.11 16.62 -3.40
CA SER A 19 12.21 16.11 -2.03
C SER A 19 11.21 16.75 -1.06
N SER A 20 10.80 17.99 -1.32
CA SER A 20 9.75 18.69 -0.57
C SER A 20 8.39 17.99 -0.65
N GLU A 21 8.10 17.32 -1.75
CA GLU A 21 6.84 16.60 -2.02
C GLU A 21 6.95 15.12 -1.62
N ALA A 22 8.16 14.56 -1.61
CA ALA A 22 8.43 13.17 -1.28
C ALA A 22 8.54 12.88 0.23
N LYS A 23 8.22 13.82 1.12
CA LYS A 23 8.44 13.65 2.58
C LYS A 23 7.70 12.46 3.19
N THR A 24 6.57 12.09 2.64
CA THR A 24 5.73 10.97 3.09
C THR A 24 5.85 9.74 2.19
N LEU A 25 6.68 9.82 1.15
CA LEU A 25 6.93 8.69 0.24
C LEU A 25 8.06 7.85 0.83
N ASP A 26 7.75 6.59 1.08
CA ASP A 26 8.78 5.60 1.37
C ASP A 26 9.54 5.28 0.08
N LEU A 27 10.85 5.53 0.06
CA LEU A 27 11.69 5.32 -1.12
C LEU A 27 12.29 3.90 -1.17
N THR A 28 12.02 3.07 -0.16
CA THR A 28 12.51 1.69 -0.07
C THR A 28 11.66 0.63 -0.78
N PRO A 29 10.30 0.68 -0.82
CA PRO A 29 9.51 -0.35 -1.48
C PRO A 29 9.51 -0.22 -3.02
N GLU A 30 9.24 -1.34 -3.68
CA GLU A 30 8.82 -1.34 -5.08
C GLU A 30 7.43 -0.71 -5.21
N TYR A 31 7.17 -0.09 -6.36
CA TYR A 31 5.86 0.47 -6.68
C TYR A 31 5.27 -0.23 -7.89
N PHE A 32 3.98 -0.53 -7.84
CA PHE A 32 3.21 -0.82 -9.05
C PHE A 32 2.93 0.48 -9.80
N VAL A 33 3.10 0.43 -11.13
CA VAL A 33 2.83 1.56 -12.01
C VAL A 33 1.58 1.24 -12.83
N LYS A 34 0.54 2.08 -12.68
CA LYS A 34 -0.67 1.98 -13.50
C LYS A 34 -0.80 3.21 -14.39
N PHE A 35 -1.01 2.95 -15.68
CA PHE A 35 -1.36 3.96 -16.66
C PHE A 35 -2.88 3.91 -16.88
N ASN A 36 -3.53 5.06 -16.87
CA ASN A 36 -4.92 5.16 -17.32
C ASN A 36 -4.99 5.73 -18.75
N GLU A 37 -6.18 5.65 -19.35
CA GLU A 37 -6.44 6.11 -20.72
C GLU A 37 -6.26 7.64 -20.89
N HIS A 38 -6.32 8.38 -19.79
CA HIS A 38 -6.15 9.84 -19.76
C HIS A 38 -4.70 10.28 -19.53
N GLY A 39 -3.74 9.35 -19.55
CA GLY A 39 -2.31 9.65 -19.38
C GLY A 39 -1.89 9.98 -17.95
N THR A 40 -2.75 9.73 -16.96
CA THR A 40 -2.37 9.75 -15.54
C THR A 40 -1.52 8.54 -15.21
N ILE A 41 -0.45 8.78 -14.46
CA ILE A 41 0.43 7.74 -13.93
C ILE A 41 0.15 7.64 -12.43
N MET A 42 -0.25 6.46 -11.97
CA MET A 42 -0.41 6.15 -10.55
C MET A 42 0.75 5.27 -10.08
N LEU A 43 1.38 5.69 -8.98
CA LEU A 43 2.37 4.90 -8.26
C LEU A 43 1.70 4.35 -7.00
N ILE A 44 1.63 3.02 -6.89
CA ILE A 44 1.00 2.33 -5.78
C ILE A 44 2.09 1.57 -5.03
N PRO A 45 2.38 1.86 -3.75
CA PRO A 45 3.41 1.16 -3.01
C PRO A 45 3.04 -0.32 -2.89
N LYS A 46 3.98 -1.20 -3.21
CA LYS A 46 3.83 -2.64 -3.00
C LYS A 46 4.09 -2.92 -1.52
N LEU A 47 3.01 -3.25 -0.81
CA LEU A 47 3.10 -3.71 0.57
C LEU A 47 3.69 -5.12 0.58
N ASP A 48 4.62 -5.35 1.51
CA ASP A 48 5.04 -6.70 1.83
C ASP A 48 3.85 -7.50 2.37
N ASN A 49 3.84 -8.81 2.11
CA ASN A 49 2.78 -9.69 2.59
C ASN A 49 2.73 -9.63 4.14
N PRO A 50 1.68 -9.05 4.74
CA PRO A 50 1.58 -8.93 6.20
C PRO A 50 1.46 -10.31 6.87
N PHE A 51 1.05 -11.34 6.13
CA PHE A 51 0.90 -12.71 6.62
C PHE A 51 2.13 -13.59 6.37
N LYS A 52 3.26 -13.03 5.90
CA LYS A 52 4.47 -13.80 5.59
C LYS A 52 4.97 -14.65 6.79
N HIS A 53 4.71 -14.17 8.00
CA HIS A 53 5.08 -14.83 9.26
C HIS A 53 3.87 -15.17 10.12
N ALA A 54 2.66 -15.04 9.58
CA ALA A 54 1.45 -15.32 10.34
C ALA A 54 1.26 -16.82 10.54
N LYS A 55 0.83 -17.22 11.73
CA LYS A 55 0.42 -18.59 12.04
C LYS A 55 -1.02 -18.82 11.58
N PRO A 56 -1.41 -20.08 11.30
CA PRO A 56 -2.80 -20.41 11.03
C PRO A 56 -3.71 -19.92 12.16
N GLY A 57 -4.72 -19.10 11.83
CA GLY A 57 -5.65 -18.52 12.80
C GLY A 57 -5.25 -17.14 13.34
N GLU A 58 -4.16 -16.53 12.88
CA GLU A 58 -3.82 -15.15 13.20
C GLU A 58 -4.58 -14.16 12.31
N TYR A 59 -5.09 -13.10 12.92
CA TYR A 59 -5.81 -12.00 12.27
C TYR A 59 -5.02 -10.69 12.47
N TYR A 60 -5.12 -9.77 11.51
CA TYR A 60 -4.42 -8.48 11.57
C TYR A 60 -5.19 -7.41 12.35
N GLU A 61 -6.48 -7.65 12.59
CA GLU A 61 -7.36 -6.76 13.36
C GLU A 61 -7.40 -7.23 14.81
N GLU A 62 -7.37 -6.28 15.74
CA GLU A 62 -7.71 -6.58 17.13
C GLU A 62 -9.16 -7.06 17.19
N ASP A 63 -9.44 -8.14 17.92
CA ASP A 63 -10.80 -8.63 18.11
C ASP A 63 -11.58 -7.58 18.90
N ILE A 64 -12.38 -6.79 18.16
CA ILE A 64 -13.16 -5.66 18.66
C ILE A 64 -14.25 -6.15 19.64
N TRP A 65 -14.49 -7.45 19.75
CA TRP A 65 -15.52 -8.07 20.57
C TRP A 65 -14.96 -8.85 21.77
N THR A 66 -13.69 -8.69 22.15
CA THR A 66 -13.11 -9.34 23.35
C THR A 66 -13.91 -9.10 24.62
N ASP A 67 -14.64 -7.99 24.71
CA ASP A 67 -15.44 -7.60 25.88
C ASP A 67 -16.91 -8.08 25.81
N ILE A 68 -17.32 -8.69 24.70
CA ILE A 68 -18.68 -9.20 24.53
C ILE A 68 -18.73 -10.64 25.03
N GLN A 69 -19.35 -10.84 26.18
CA GLN A 69 -19.70 -12.17 26.66
C GLN A 69 -20.72 -12.80 25.69
N PRO A 70 -20.46 -13.99 25.11
CA PRO A 70 -21.43 -14.67 24.26
C PRO A 70 -22.60 -15.15 25.12
N THR A 71 -23.65 -14.32 25.25
CA THR A 71 -24.90 -14.67 25.91
C THR A 71 -25.91 -15.16 24.87
N GLY A 72 -25.60 -16.28 24.23
CA GLY A 72 -26.53 -17.01 23.36
C GLY A 72 -26.82 -18.37 23.94
N ILE A 73 -28.09 -18.71 24.15
CA ILE A 73 -28.51 -20.10 24.39
C ILE A 73 -28.66 -20.74 23.00
N GLU A 74 -27.53 -21.02 22.34
CA GLU A 74 -27.56 -21.83 21.12
C GLU A 74 -27.66 -23.30 21.55
N VAL A 75 -28.89 -23.82 21.47
CA VAL A 75 -29.15 -25.25 21.62
C VAL A 75 -28.93 -25.90 20.26
N TRP A 76 -27.94 -26.79 20.17
CA TRP A 76 -27.68 -27.64 19.02
C TRP A 76 -28.81 -28.65 18.76
#